data_AF-A0A183U5E9-F1
#
_entry.id   AF-A0A183U5E9-F1
#
_cell.length_a   1.000
_cell.length_b   1.000
_cell.length_c   1.000
_cell.angle_alpha   90.00
_cell.angle_beta   90.00
_cell.angle_gamma   90.00
#
_symmetry.space_group_name_H-M   'P 1'
#
loop_
_entity.id
_entity.type
_entity.pdbx_description
1 polymer ?
#
loop_
_entity_poly.entity_id
_entity_poly.type
_entity_poly.pdbx_seq_one_letter_code
_entity_poly.pdbx_strand_id
1 'polypeptide(L)'
;MSEPAADGAATLPKRFRSRALLAVLIFFILLSLLLLIGLIITLTVRNEEDICLSQQCIKTASVILSSMNATADPCVDFYEFACGNWIKQHPIPDDAPSVSNFENLGQDLEFALKGCFIYCSKFHYTH
;
A
#
# COMPACT_ATOMS: atom_id res chain seq x y z
N MET A 1 44.72 -63.76 40.00
CA MET A 1 43.54 -63.58 40.88
C MET A 1 43.39 -62.08 41.10
N SER A 2 42.16 -61.57 40.97
CA SER A 2 41.67 -60.20 41.24
C SER A 2 42.18 -59.03 40.37
N GLU A 3 41.34 -58.61 39.40
CA GLU A 3 40.97 -57.19 39.20
C GLU A 3 40.13 -56.68 40.40
N PRO A 4 39.75 -55.38 40.58
CA PRO A 4 39.93 -54.18 39.73
C PRO A 4 40.35 -52.90 40.50
N ALA A 5 40.52 -51.76 39.80
CA ALA A 5 39.87 -50.48 40.13
C ALA A 5 40.17 -49.44 39.04
N ALA A 6 39.17 -49.21 38.20
CA ALA A 6 39.04 -48.04 37.35
C ALA A 6 38.62 -46.80 38.19
N ASP A 7 38.65 -45.66 37.50
CA ASP A 7 37.91 -44.42 37.81
C ASP A 7 38.73 -43.26 38.42
N GLY A 8 39.72 -42.81 37.65
CA GLY A 8 40.19 -41.42 37.71
C GLY A 8 39.15 -40.48 37.09
N ALA A 9 38.20 -40.01 37.91
CA ALA A 9 37.27 -38.94 37.53
C ALA A 9 38.03 -37.63 37.27
N ALA A 10 38.31 -37.34 36.00
CA ALA A 10 38.87 -36.06 35.57
C ALA A 10 37.81 -34.95 35.68
N THR A 11 37.69 -34.33 36.85
CA THR A 11 36.89 -33.11 37.04
C THR A 11 37.52 -31.93 36.28
N LEU A 12 36.92 -31.54 35.15
CA LEU A 12 37.30 -30.36 34.38
C LEU A 12 37.20 -29.05 35.22
N PRO A 13 38.14 -28.11 35.08
CA PRO A 13 38.23 -26.91 35.91
C PRO A 13 37.07 -25.91 35.67
N LYS A 14 36.42 -25.49 36.77
CA LYS A 14 35.23 -24.60 36.81
C LYS A 14 35.41 -23.25 36.09
N ARG A 15 36.64 -22.73 35.99
CA ARG A 15 36.97 -21.47 35.29
C ARG A 15 36.78 -21.55 33.78
N PHE A 16 37.00 -22.71 33.17
CA PHE A 16 36.81 -22.94 31.74
C PHE A 16 35.32 -23.09 31.40
N ARG A 17 34.56 -23.79 32.25
CA ARG A 17 33.09 -23.90 32.14
C ARG A 17 32.40 -22.54 32.23
N SER A 18 32.89 -21.62 33.05
CA SER A 18 32.29 -20.28 33.22
C SER A 18 32.46 -19.38 31.98
N ARG A 19 33.62 -19.43 31.31
CA ARG A 19 33.86 -18.70 30.05
C ARG A 19 33.09 -19.30 28.87
N ALA A 20 33.00 -20.62 28.82
CA ALA A 20 32.18 -21.33 27.83
C ALA A 20 30.68 -21.01 28.01
N LEU A 21 30.18 -20.97 29.26
CA LEU A 21 28.80 -20.57 29.57
C LEU A 21 28.50 -19.13 29.15
N LEU A 22 29.43 -18.19 29.41
CA LEU A 22 29.27 -16.80 28.98
C LEU A 22 29.18 -16.68 27.45
N ALA A 23 30.03 -17.41 26.72
CA ALA A 23 30.01 -17.42 25.26
C ALA A 23 28.69 -17.98 24.70
N VAL A 24 28.16 -19.04 25.31
CA VAL A 24 26.87 -19.64 24.95
C VAL A 24 25.72 -18.67 25.20
N LEU A 25 25.71 -17.97 26.35
CA LEU A 25 24.70 -16.95 26.65
C LEU A 25 24.76 -15.77 25.68
N ILE A 26 25.95 -15.27 25.36
CA ILE A 26 26.14 -14.20 24.38
C ILE A 26 25.62 -14.66 23.01
N PHE A 27 25.92 -15.89 22.60
CA PHE A 27 25.43 -16.43 21.33
C PHE A 27 23.90 -16.50 21.29
N PHE A 28 23.25 -16.99 22.35
CA PHE A 28 21.78 -17.00 22.43
C PHE A 28 21.18 -15.60 22.47
N ILE A 29 21.79 -14.65 23.18
CA ILE A 29 21.35 -13.26 23.22
C ILE A 29 21.45 -12.64 21.83
N LEU A 30 22.57 -12.81 21.13
CA LEU A 30 22.77 -12.32 19.76
C LEU A 30 21.76 -12.96 18.79
N LEU A 31 21.55 -14.27 18.86
CA LEU A 31 20.53 -14.95 18.04
C LEU A 31 19.13 -14.42 18.34
N SER A 32 18.77 -14.24 19.61
CA SER A 32 17.46 -13.70 20.00
C SER A 32 17.27 -12.26 19.51
N LEU A 33 18.30 -11.42 19.60
CA LEU A 33 18.29 -10.05 19.10
C LEU A 33 18.14 -10.03 17.58
N LEU A 34 18.87 -10.88 16.86
CA LEU A 34 18.76 -10.99 15.40
C LEU A 34 17.36 -11.44 14.96
N LEU A 35 16.77 -12.41 15.66
CA LEU A 35 15.41 -12.87 15.39
C LEU A 35 14.36 -11.80 15.72
N LEU A 36 14.50 -11.08 16.83
CA LEU A 36 13.60 -9.99 17.20
C LEU A 36 13.69 -8.83 16.21
N ILE A 37 14.90 -8.44 15.81
CA ILE A 37 15.11 -7.40 14.80
C ILE A 37 14.50 -7.82 13.46
N GLY A 38 14.72 -9.05 13.01
CA GLY A 38 14.11 -9.57 11.78
C GLY A 38 12.58 -9.63 11.83
N LEU A 39 12.00 -10.01 12.98
CA LEU A 39 10.56 -10.00 13.20
C LEU A 39 10.00 -8.57 13.15
N ILE A 40 10.64 -7.62 13.84
CA ILE A 40 10.25 -6.21 13.81
C ILE A 40 10.30 -5.68 12.38
N ILE A 41 11.40 -5.92 11.65
CA ILE A 41 11.54 -5.51 10.24
C ILE A 41 10.41 -6.11 9.40
N THR A 42 10.11 -7.40 9.54
CA THR A 42 9.03 -8.07 8.79
C THR A 42 7.65 -7.47 9.08
N LEU A 43 7.40 -7.11 10.35
CA LEU A 43 6.14 -6.47 10.76
C LEU A 43 6.05 -5.02 10.27
N THR A 44 7.16 -4.29 10.22
CA THR A 44 7.17 -2.89 9.76
C THR A 44 7.23 -2.74 8.24
N VAL A 45 7.86 -3.68 7.53
CA VAL A 45 7.99 -3.68 6.06
C VAL A 45 6.72 -4.18 5.37
N ARG A 46 5.84 -4.92 6.07
CA ARG A 46 4.47 -5.21 5.61
C ARG A 46 3.62 -3.97 5.31
N ASN A 47 4.15 -2.78 5.60
CA ASN A 47 3.53 -1.49 5.37
C ASN A 47 4.03 -0.77 4.09
N GLU A 48 4.80 -1.45 3.23
CA GLU A 48 4.81 -1.04 1.81
C GLU A 48 3.53 -1.56 1.18
N GLU A 49 2.49 -0.72 1.20
CA GLU A 49 1.43 -0.83 0.22
C GLU A 49 2.10 -0.80 -1.16
N ASP A 50 1.91 -1.83 -1.98
CA ASP A 50 2.32 -1.84 -3.38
C ASP A 50 1.61 -0.68 -4.10
N ILE A 51 2.23 0.50 -4.09
CA ILE A 51 1.64 1.71 -4.66
C ILE A 51 1.59 1.52 -6.16
N CYS A 52 0.38 1.58 -6.69
CA CYS A 52 0.10 1.37 -8.08
C CYS A 52 0.53 2.61 -8.89
N LEU A 53 1.58 2.47 -9.70
CA LEU A 53 2.14 3.54 -10.55
C LEU A 53 1.80 3.38 -12.03
N SER A 54 0.82 2.52 -12.35
CA SER A 54 0.32 2.44 -13.71
C SER A 54 -0.32 3.77 -14.12
N GLN A 55 -0.28 4.09 -15.41
CA GLN A 55 -0.86 5.33 -15.92
C GLN A 55 -2.34 5.48 -15.55
N GLN A 56 -3.09 4.37 -15.57
CA GLN A 56 -4.51 4.36 -15.18
C GLN A 56 -4.70 4.66 -13.70
N CYS A 57 -3.79 4.18 -12.86
CA CYS A 57 -3.79 4.45 -11.43
C CYS A 57 -3.58 5.92 -11.14
N ILE A 58 -2.52 6.50 -11.71
CA ILE A 58 -2.16 7.90 -11.48
C ILE A 58 -3.28 8.81 -11.96
N LYS A 59 -3.86 8.53 -13.14
CA LYS A 59 -4.99 9.29 -13.67
C LYS A 59 -6.23 9.19 -12.79
N THR A 60 -6.57 7.99 -12.33
CA THR A 60 -7.74 7.79 -11.46
C THR A 60 -7.53 8.47 -10.10
N ALA A 61 -6.36 8.28 -9.51
CA ALA A 61 -5.99 8.91 -8.24
C ALA A 61 -6.05 10.44 -8.35
N SER A 62 -5.54 11.04 -9.43
CA SER A 62 -5.59 12.49 -9.59
C SER A 62 -7.02 13.02 -9.65
N VAL A 63 -7.95 12.32 -10.33
CA VAL A 63 -9.36 12.70 -10.41
C VAL A 63 -10.05 12.59 -9.04
N ILE A 64 -9.76 11.54 -8.27
CA ILE A 64 -10.29 11.37 -6.92
C ILE A 64 -9.80 12.51 -6.02
N LEU A 65 -8.48 12.78 -6.01
CA LEU A 65 -7.90 13.83 -5.18
C LEU A 65 -8.44 15.22 -5.53
N SER A 66 -8.64 15.53 -6.81
CA SER A 66 -9.16 16.84 -7.23
C SER A 66 -10.63 17.06 -6.84
N SER A 67 -11.37 15.98 -6.65
CA SER A 67 -12.80 15.99 -6.31
C SER A 67 -13.06 16.10 -4.80
N MET A 68 -12.07 15.68 -3.99
CA MET A 68 -12.14 15.60 -2.53
C MET A 68 -11.90 16.96 -1.86
N ASN A 69 -12.73 17.31 -0.88
CA ASN A 69 -12.51 18.44 0.03
C ASN A 69 -11.92 17.95 1.36
N ALA A 70 -10.59 17.95 1.46
CA ALA A 70 -9.87 17.52 2.66
C ALA A 70 -10.07 18.40 3.91
N THR A 71 -10.80 19.51 3.81
CA THR A 71 -11.14 20.37 4.96
C THR A 71 -12.40 19.93 5.70
N ALA A 72 -13.23 19.09 5.07
CA ALA A 72 -14.41 18.52 5.71
C ALA A 72 -14.04 17.28 6.53
N ASP A 73 -14.70 17.08 7.67
CA ASP A 73 -14.52 15.90 8.49
C ASP A 73 -15.26 14.70 7.86
N PRO A 74 -14.56 13.64 7.42
CA PRO A 74 -15.19 12.48 6.80
C PRO A 74 -16.10 11.70 7.75
N CYS A 75 -15.93 11.83 9.07
CA CYS A 75 -16.78 11.18 10.08
C CYS A 75 -18.12 11.91 10.26
N VAL A 76 -18.19 13.17 9.86
CA VAL A 76 -19.37 14.03 10.01
C VAL A 76 -20.13 14.14 8.69
N ASP A 77 -19.42 14.44 7.60
CA ASP A 77 -19.99 14.56 6.26
C ASP A 77 -19.02 13.98 5.22
N PHE A 78 -19.14 12.67 5.02
CA PHE A 78 -18.35 11.96 4.02
C PHE A 78 -18.62 12.44 2.60
N TYR A 79 -19.82 12.96 2.32
CA TYR A 79 -20.17 13.43 0.99
C TYR A 79 -19.46 14.74 0.66
N GLU A 80 -19.47 15.72 1.56
CA GLU A 80 -18.67 16.94 1.40
C GLU A 80 -17.18 16.62 1.36
N PHE A 81 -16.70 15.69 2.20
CA PHE A 81 -15.31 15.25 2.13
C PHE A 81 -14.96 14.65 0.77
N ALA A 82 -15.72 13.69 0.26
CA ALA A 82 -15.37 12.97 -0.97
C ALA A 82 -15.66 13.76 -2.26
N CYS A 83 -16.69 14.61 -2.26
CA CYS A 83 -17.22 15.25 -3.47
C CYS A 83 -17.30 16.78 -3.40
N GLY A 84 -17.02 17.41 -2.26
CA GLY A 84 -17.26 18.83 -2.04
C GLY A 84 -16.53 19.75 -3.02
N ASN A 85 -15.35 19.36 -3.50
CA ASN A 85 -14.63 20.13 -4.53
C ASN A 85 -15.16 19.87 -5.94
N TRP A 86 -15.66 18.66 -6.23
CA TRP A 86 -16.28 18.34 -7.51
C TRP A 86 -17.54 19.19 -7.74
N ILE A 87 -18.40 19.32 -6.73
CA ILE A 87 -19.63 20.11 -6.79
C ILE A 87 -19.32 21.60 -7.03
N LYS A 88 -18.26 22.12 -6.39
CA LYS A 88 -17.81 23.51 -6.60
C LYS A 88 -17.32 23.76 -8.03
N GLN A 89 -16.75 22.75 -8.67
CA GLN A 89 -16.22 22.84 -10.05
C GLN A 89 -17.30 22.59 -11.12
N HIS A 90 -18.39 21.92 -10.75
CA HIS A 90 -19.49 21.57 -11.66
C HIS A 90 -20.81 22.15 -11.13
N PRO A 91 -21.02 23.47 -11.24
CA PRO A 91 -22.31 24.05 -10.89
C PRO A 91 -23.40 23.58 -11.85
N ILE A 92 -24.63 23.46 -11.36
CA ILE A 92 -25.79 23.09 -12.18
C ILE A 92 -26.06 24.23 -13.18
N PRO A 93 -26.02 23.98 -14.50
CA PRO A 93 -26.33 24.99 -15.50
C PRO A 93 -27.85 25.23 -15.58
N ASP A 94 -28.26 26.41 -16.09
CA ASP A 94 -29.66 26.86 -16.10
C ASP A 94 -30.61 25.93 -16.89
N ASP A 95 -30.07 25.12 -17.80
CA ASP A 95 -30.78 24.19 -18.66
C ASP A 95 -30.85 22.75 -18.13
N ALA A 96 -30.30 22.50 -16.93
CA ALA A 96 -30.28 21.17 -16.32
C ALA A 96 -30.91 21.16 -14.91
N PRO A 97 -31.67 20.10 -14.56
CA PRO A 97 -32.24 19.97 -13.21
C PRO A 97 -31.23 19.50 -12.15
N SER A 98 -30.11 18.90 -12.58
CA SER A 98 -29.05 18.36 -11.72
C SER A 98 -27.72 18.28 -12.48
N VAL A 99 -26.63 18.10 -11.74
CA VAL A 99 -25.30 17.79 -12.28
C VAL A 99 -24.77 16.51 -11.62
N SER A 100 -24.39 15.52 -12.42
CA SER A 100 -23.87 14.23 -11.93
C SER A 100 -22.67 13.72 -12.73
N ASN A 101 -21.86 12.87 -12.10
CA ASN A 101 -20.76 12.18 -12.79
C ASN A 101 -21.23 11.36 -14.01
N PHE A 102 -22.49 10.92 -14.03
CA PHE A 102 -23.06 10.17 -15.15
C PHE A 102 -23.36 11.06 -16.38
N GLU A 103 -23.72 12.32 -16.16
CA GLU A 103 -23.96 13.25 -17.26
C GLU A 103 -22.65 13.61 -17.98
N ASN A 104 -21.54 13.76 -17.24
CA ASN A 104 -20.21 13.93 -17.81
C ASN A 104 -19.84 12.76 -18.76
N LEU A 105 -20.14 11.52 -18.36
CA LEU A 105 -19.93 10.34 -19.21
C LEU A 105 -20.79 10.37 -20.49
N GLY A 106 -22.02 10.88 -20.38
CA GLY A 106 -22.90 11.07 -21.53
C GLY A 106 -22.36 12.08 -22.53
N GLN A 107 -21.83 13.20 -22.04
CA GLN A 107 -21.20 14.23 -22.88
C GLN A 107 -19.93 13.72 -23.57
N ASP A 108 -19.08 13.00 -22.84
CA ASP A 108 -17.87 12.38 -23.41
C ASP A 108 -18.23 11.37 -24.50
N LEU A 109 -19.27 10.54 -24.26
CA LEU A 109 -19.78 9.60 -25.24
C LEU A 109 -20.34 10.31 -26.48
N GLU A 110 -21.12 11.37 -26.29
CA GLU A 110 -21.66 12.17 -27.39
C GLU A 110 -20.54 12.80 -28.23
N PHE A 111 -19.49 13.33 -27.59
CA PHE A 111 -18.32 13.88 -28.27
C PHE A 111 -17.56 12.82 -29.08
N ALA A 112 -17.35 11.65 -28.49
CA ALA A 112 -16.71 10.53 -29.18
C ALA A 112 -17.53 10.05 -30.39
N LEU A 113 -18.86 9.97 -30.23
CA LEU A 113 -19.78 9.62 -31.31
C LEU A 113 -19.78 10.67 -32.43
N LYS A 114 -19.77 11.97 -32.10
CA LYS A 114 -19.62 13.04 -33.09
C LYS A 114 -18.30 12.92 -33.85
N GLY A 115 -17.20 12.63 -33.15
CA GLY A 115 -15.89 12.39 -33.77
C GLY A 115 -15.92 11.20 -34.73
N CYS A 116 -16.53 10.09 -34.33
CA CYS A 116 -16.71 8.91 -35.17
C CYS A 116 -17.58 9.20 -36.41
N PHE A 117 -18.68 9.94 -36.23
CA PHE A 117 -19.55 10.36 -37.32
C PHE A 117 -18.82 11.25 -38.33
N ILE A 118 -18.07 12.26 -37.86
CA ILE A 118 -17.26 13.12 -38.72
C ILE A 118 -16.19 12.30 -39.44
N TYR A 119 -15.51 11.39 -38.74
CA TYR A 119 -14.50 10.52 -39.33
C TYR A 119 -15.08 9.64 -40.45
N CYS A 120 -16.22 9.00 -40.21
CA CYS A 120 -16.92 8.17 -41.19
C CYS A 120 -17.41 9.00 -42.39
N SER A 121 -18.02 10.17 -42.13
CA SER A 121 -18.45 11.09 -43.17
C SER A 121 -17.29 11.60 -44.02
N LYS A 122 -16.12 11.84 -43.41
CA LYS A 122 -14.92 12.29 -44.12
C LYS A 122 -14.32 11.16 -44.95
N PHE A 123 -14.32 9.93 -44.44
CA PHE A 123 -13.89 8.73 -45.15
C PHE A 123 -14.75 8.45 -46.40
N HIS A 124 -16.07 8.63 -46.29
CA HIS A 124 -17.03 8.45 -47.38
C HIS A 124 -17.00 9.58 -48.44
N TYR A 125 -16.35 10.70 -48.15
CA TYR A 125 -16.14 11.81 -49.10
C TYR A 125 -14.76 11.76 -49.77
N THR A 126 -13.82 10.97 -49.25
CA THR A 126 -12.45 10.80 -49.78
C THR A 126 -12.28 9.58 -50.70
N HIS A 127 -13.33 8.80 -50.92
CA HIS A 127 -13.44 7.71 -51.90
C HIS A 127 -14.64 7.96 -52.81
#